data_AF-A0A392QYU6-F1
#
_entry.id   AF-A0A392QYU6-F1
#
_cell.length_a   1.000
_cell.length_b   1.000
_cell.length_c   1.000
_cell.angle_alpha   90.00
_cell.angle_beta   90.00
_cell.angle_gamma   90.00
#
_symmetry.space_group_name_H-M   'P 1'
#
loop_
_entity.id
_entity.type
_entity.pdbx_description
1 polymer ?
#
loop_
_entity_poly.entity_id
_entity_poly.type
_entity_poly.pdbx_seq_one_letter_code
_entity_poly.pdbx_strand_id
1 'polypeptide(L)' 'MKDTPLKLSYVYQCTGCDSFHLQPLGRSITKNTSVRHLPGFGPVVPQECTDCGKRFV' A
#
# COMPACT_ATOMS: atom_id res chain seq x y z
N MET A 1 12.63 -17.25 8.82
CA MET A 1 11.21 -16.86 9.00
C MET A 1 10.72 -16.44 7.62
N LYS A 2 9.62 -16.99 7.08
CA LYS A 2 9.19 -16.61 5.73
C LYS A 2 8.67 -15.18 5.78
N ASP A 3 9.48 -14.21 5.38
CA ASP A 3 9.17 -12.76 5.36
C ASP A 3 8.19 -12.37 4.25
N THR A 4 7.29 -13.27 3.87
CA THR A 4 6.42 -13.08 2.69
C THR A 4 4.97 -13.38 3.06
N PRO A 5 4.18 -12.35 3.37
CA PRO A 5 2.74 -12.40 3.11
C PRO A 5 2.53 -12.74 1.63
N LEU A 6 1.61 -13.67 1.34
CA LEU A 6 1.22 -13.99 -0.05
C LEU A 6 0.68 -12.76 -0.81
N LYS A 7 0.25 -11.71 -0.08
CA LYS A 7 -0.22 -10.43 -0.62
C LYS A 7 0.35 -9.27 0.19
N LEU A 8 1.12 -8.39 -0.45
CA LEU A 8 1.85 -7.29 0.20
C LEU A 8 1.07 -5.97 0.19
N SER A 9 0.35 -5.71 -0.90
CA SER A 9 -0.38 -4.46 -1.12
C SER A 9 -1.59 -4.66 -2.02
N TYR A 10 -2.51 -3.71 -1.98
CA TYR A 10 -3.43 -3.46 -3.09
C TYR A 10 -2.74 -2.53 -4.09
N VAL A 11 -3.01 -2.75 -5.38
CA VAL A 11 -2.56 -1.89 -6.48
C VAL A 11 -3.80 -1.17 -7.01
N TYR A 12 -3.69 0.14 -7.15
CA TYR A 12 -4.72 1.02 -7.70
C TYR A 12 -4.20 1.62 -8.99
N GLN A 13 -4.93 1.45 -10.09
CA GLN A 13 -4.54 2.02 -11.38
C GLN A 13 -5.41 3.24 -11.69
N CYS A 14 -4.78 4.37 -12.00
CA CYS A 14 -5.51 5.56 -12.40
C CYS A 14 -6.11 5.38 -13.80
N THR A 15 -7.41 5.65 -13.97
CA THR A 15 -8.08 5.52 -15.28
C THR A 15 -7.77 6.67 -16.25
N GLY A 16 -7.00 7.68 -15.81
CA GLY A 16 -6.69 8.87 -16.60
C GLY A 16 -5.28 8.91 -17.15
N CYS A 17 -4.30 8.63 -16.28
CA CYS A 17 -2.87 8.74 -16.61
C CYS A 17 -2.11 7.42 -16.43
N ASP A 18 -2.80 6.32 -16.12
CA ASP A 18 -2.21 5.00 -15.87
C ASP A 18 -1.14 4.98 -14.75
N SER A 19 -1.15 5.96 -13.84
CA SER A 19 -0.31 5.91 -12.65
C SER A 19 -0.78 4.82 -11.68
N PHE A 20 0.18 4.25 -10.94
CA PHE A 20 -0.08 3.16 -10.00
C PHE A 20 0.17 3.62 -8.56
N HIS A 21 -0.80 3.35 -7.69
CA HIS A 21 -0.70 3.63 -6.26
C HIS A 21 -0.79 2.34 -5.46
N LEU A 22 0.03 2.23 -4.41
CA LEU A 22 0.14 1.03 -3.59
C LEU A 22 -0.41 1.30 -2.19
N GLN A 23 -1.35 0.46 -1.73
CA GLN A 23 -1.76 0.44 -0.33
C GLN A 23 -1.16 -0.77 0.38
N PRO A 24 -0.18 -0.59 1.29
CA PRO A 24 0.42 -1.70 2.03
C PRO A 24 -0.61 -2.36 2.96
N LEU A 25 -0.68 -3.69 2.94
CA LEU A 25 -1.56 -4.48 3.82
C LEU A 25 -0.98 -4.69 5.21
N GLY A 26 0.35 -4.65 5.32
CA GLY A 26 1.10 -4.85 6.53
C GLY A 26 2.28 -3.88 6.60
N ARG A 27 2.80 -3.70 7.81
CA ARG A 27 4.05 -3.01 8.06
C ARG A 27 4.88 -3.79 9.07
N SER A 28 6.19 -3.69 8.93
CA SER A 28 7.13 -4.22 9.89
C SER A 28 7.76 -3.04 10.65
N ILE A 29 7.75 -3.12 11.98
CA ILE A 29 8.45 -2.18 12.84
C ILE A 29 9.61 -2.92 13.49
N THR A 30 10.82 -2.46 13.25
CA THR A 30 12.03 -2.98 13.89
C THR A 30 12.34 -2.11 15.10
N LYS A 31 12.39 -2.70 16.30
CA LYS A 31 12.83 -2.05 17.53
C LYS A 31 13.93 -2.90 18.17
N ASN A 32 15.15 -2.36 18.19
CA ASN A 32 16.36 -3.09 18.61
C ASN A 32 16.53 -4.38 17.79
N THR A 33 16.43 -5.54 18.44
CA THR A 33 16.55 -6.87 17.84
C THR A 33 15.19 -7.52 17.55
N SER A 34 14.08 -6.84 17.85
CA SER A 34 12.72 -7.37 17.66
C SER A 34 12.06 -6.76 16.43
N VAL A 35 11.54 -7.62 15.56
CA VAL A 35 10.68 -7.23 14.43
C VAL A 35 9.24 -7.53 14.80
N ARG A 36 8.38 -6.52 14.69
CA ARG A 36 6.93 -6.66 14.90
C ARG A 36 6.19 -6.40 13.60
N HIS A 37 5.41 -7.38 13.16
CA HIS A 37 4.50 -7.23 12.02
C HIS A 37 3.15 -6.72 12.51
N LEU A 38 2.68 -5.64 11.90
CA LEU A 38 1.40 -5.00 12.20
C LEU A 38 0.62 -4.84 10.89
N PRO A 39 -0.71 -4.72 10.96
CA PRO A 39 -1.50 -4.28 9.81
C PRO A 39 -1.00 -2.93 9.27
N GLY A 40 -1.12 -2.74 7.96
CA GLY A 40 -0.99 -1.43 7.33
C GLY A 40 -2.04 -0.47 7.87
N PHE A 41 -1.78 0.83 7.80
CA PHE A 41 -2.82 1.83 8.07
C PHE A 41 -3.83 1.84 6.92
N GLY A 42 -5.11 2.07 7.21
CA GLY A 42 -6.17 2.18 6.20
C GLY A 42 -6.66 3.62 6.00
N PRO A 43 -7.41 3.89 4.92
CA PRO A 43 -6.98 3.70 3.53
C PRO A 43 -5.94 4.78 3.15
N VAL A 44 -4.80 4.37 2.61
CA VAL A 44 -3.68 5.30 2.32
C VAL A 44 -3.87 5.98 0.97
N VAL A 45 -4.66 5.37 0.07
CA VAL A 45 -4.85 5.87 -1.29
C VAL A 45 -6.05 6.80 -1.34
N PRO A 46 -5.88 8.07 -1.75
CA PRO A 46 -6.98 9.01 -1.96
C PRO A 46 -7.96 8.49 -3.01
N GLN A 47 -9.22 8.94 -2.98
CA GLN A 47 -10.22 8.56 -3.99
C GLN A 47 -9.88 9.10 -5.40
N GLU A 48 -9.00 10.08 -5.47
CA GLU A 48 -8.57 10.75 -6.70
C GLU A 48 -7.06 10.69 -6.86
N CYS A 49 -6.61 10.54 -8.09
CA CYS A 49 -5.21 10.49 -8.47
C CYS A 49 -4.54 11.84 -8.20
N THR A 50 -3.42 11.81 -7.49
CA THR A 50 -2.63 13.02 -7.19
C THR A 50 -2.04 13.67 -8.42
N ASP A 51 -1.90 12.92 -9.52
CA ASP A 51 -1.25 13.38 -10.74
C ASP A 51 -2.24 14.02 -11.73
N CYS A 52 -3.49 13.54 -11.79
CA CYS A 52 -4.46 14.00 -12.80
C CYS A 52 -5.91 14.18 -12.30
N GLY A 53 -6.18 13.92 -11.02
CA GLY A 53 -7.52 14.06 -10.40
C GLY A 53 -8.56 13.04 -10.88
N LYS A 54 -8.19 12.06 -11.72
CA LYS A 54 -9.08 10.97 -12.13
C LYS A 54 -9.13 9.88 -11.06
N ARG A 55 -10.12 9.00 -11.15
CA ARG A 55 -10.32 7.93 -10.15
C ARG A 55 -9.37 6.77 -10.40
N PHE A 56 -9.18 6.00 -9.33
CA PHE A 56 -8.53 4.70 -9.39
C PHE A 56 -9.54 3.58 -9.66
N VAL A 57 -9.08 2.50 -10.31
CA VAL A 57 -9.72 1.18 -10.36
C VAL A 57 -9.02 0.19 -9.46
#